data_AF-A0A8B9H5Q8-F1
#
_entry.id   AF-A0A8B9H5Q8-F1
#
_cell.length_a   1.000
_cell.length_b   1.000
_cell.length_c   1.000
_cell.angle_alpha   90.00
_cell.angle_beta   90.00
_cell.angle_gamma   90.00
#
_symmetry.space_group_name_H-M   'P 1'
#
loop_
_entity.id
_entity.type
_entity.pdbx_description
1 polymer ?
#
loop_
_entity_poly.entity_id
_entity_poly.type
_entity_poly.pdbx_seq_one_letter_code
_entity_poly.pdbx_strand_id
1 'polypeptide(L)'
;MDQVLHTSVTLCRFIRDEASKPQCADFNNTTWLEYKQGTKVLVQYLLLTRKNADCASLFTQDCLNHTQQHTAYFNSTLNTIVIIHGYRAIGSKPSWVSGLAQALLQQEDVNVVVVDWIYGASFAYNLVVENYKEVSVQISVLINQLTVRELYSIFFLLLLLFISFNPLMCNMGLDPAGPMFKNADPFDRLDPSDAMFVEAIHTDSDYFGISIPVGHVDFFLNGGMDQTGCARSRFASMYGYVICDHMRALHVYMSALNGTCALTGIPCSSYEEFLDGRCLFYICVFFMPGLLKNSGITVSPLPKHEKVYLLTTSETPFCAHHILIELKVNRLEKTAEVQVNLISMNGAETEKNLRLQTDEMIYKAVIGHPECLCKIDSIQLKNIGARFYRQGNIHFEYICISEILNMRGSPLCVENINIGRGTPWSYDFVQVC
;
A
#
# COMPACT_ATOMS: atom_id res chain seq x y z
N MET A 1 20.57 -70.48 53.15
CA MET A 1 21.42 -70.58 51.96
C MET A 1 20.51 -70.61 50.76
N ASP A 2 20.62 -69.55 49.95
CA ASP A 2 20.39 -69.44 48.51
C ASP A 2 18.96 -69.71 48.00
N GLN A 3 18.15 -68.66 47.71
CA GLN A 3 18.06 -67.93 46.43
C GLN A 3 18.02 -68.85 45.18
N VAL A 4 16.94 -68.75 44.38
CA VAL A 4 16.94 -68.08 43.06
C VAL A 4 15.52 -68.05 42.44
N LEU A 5 15.15 -66.81 42.08
CA LEU A 5 14.24 -66.23 41.07
C LEU A 5 13.02 -67.01 40.50
N HIS A 6 11.86 -66.38 40.70
CA HIS A 6 10.68 -66.48 39.83
C HIS A 6 10.87 -65.66 38.54
N THR A 7 10.68 -66.31 37.38
CA THR A 7 10.38 -65.65 36.11
C THR A 7 8.88 -65.48 35.94
N SER A 8 8.38 -64.26 35.78
CA SER A 8 7.08 -63.98 35.18
C SER A 8 7.23 -62.86 34.16
N VAL A 9 6.73 -63.13 32.97
CA VAL A 9 6.72 -62.26 31.79
C VAL A 9 5.75 -61.11 32.02
N THR A 10 6.23 -59.86 31.90
CA THR A 10 5.38 -58.67 31.78
C THR A 10 5.78 -57.91 30.52
N LEU A 11 4.84 -57.83 29.57
CA LEU A 11 4.96 -57.06 28.34
C LEU A 11 4.98 -55.56 28.69
N CYS A 12 6.12 -54.87 28.56
CA CYS A 12 6.15 -53.41 28.62
C CYS A 12 5.60 -52.82 27.31
N ARG A 13 4.40 -52.22 27.39
CA ARG A 13 3.90 -51.27 26.38
C ARG A 13 4.88 -50.10 26.32
N PHE A 14 5.46 -49.87 25.14
CA PHE A 14 6.03 -48.57 24.80
C PHE A 14 4.89 -47.56 24.71
N ILE A 15 4.72 -46.74 25.76
CA ILE A 15 4.04 -45.45 25.62
C ILE A 15 5.03 -44.59 24.85
N ARG A 16 4.77 -44.37 23.55
CA ARG A 16 5.33 -43.21 22.87
C ARG A 16 4.63 -42.01 23.49
N ASP A 17 5.35 -41.24 24.28
CA ASP A 17 4.95 -39.86 24.52
C ASP A 17 4.84 -39.19 23.16
N GLU A 18 3.62 -38.85 22.76
CA GLU A 18 3.38 -37.85 21.73
C GLU A 18 4.04 -36.57 22.24
N ALA A 19 5.24 -36.27 21.73
CA ALA A 19 5.85 -34.96 21.89
C ALA A 19 4.79 -33.93 21.48
N SER A 20 4.31 -33.16 22.46
CA SER A 20 3.38 -32.07 22.23
C SER A 20 3.99 -31.17 21.14
N LYS A 21 3.22 -30.91 20.07
CA LYS A 21 3.64 -29.93 19.07
C LYS A 21 3.99 -28.64 19.81
N PRO A 22 5.16 -28.03 19.57
CA PRO A 22 5.50 -26.76 20.22
C PRO A 22 4.40 -25.74 19.88
N GLN A 23 3.82 -25.14 20.92
CA GLN A 23 2.77 -24.14 20.77
C GLN A 23 3.38 -22.88 20.16
N CYS A 24 2.86 -22.46 19.00
CA CYS A 24 3.29 -21.22 18.35
C CYS A 24 2.96 -20.02 19.24
N ALA A 25 3.85 -19.04 19.28
CA ALA A 25 3.53 -17.74 19.84
C ALA A 25 2.47 -17.05 18.96
N ASP A 26 1.55 -16.34 19.58
CA ASP A 26 0.48 -15.62 18.89
C ASP A 26 0.24 -14.25 19.52
N PHE A 27 -0.45 -13.39 18.80
CA PHE A 27 -0.96 -12.12 19.30
C PHE A 27 -1.76 -12.33 20.58
N ASN A 28 -1.59 -11.41 21.50
CA ASN A 28 -2.52 -11.27 22.60
C ASN A 28 -3.90 -10.87 22.05
N ASN A 29 -4.93 -11.13 22.84
CA ASN A 29 -6.25 -10.57 22.62
C ASN A 29 -6.63 -9.77 23.87
N THR A 30 -7.40 -8.71 23.66
CA THR A 30 -7.89 -7.90 24.77
C THR A 30 -9.39 -7.69 24.65
N THR A 31 -10.07 -7.76 25.79
CA THR A 31 -11.48 -7.45 25.93
C THR A 31 -11.66 -6.08 26.58
N TRP A 32 -12.82 -5.48 26.35
CA TRP A 32 -13.14 -4.17 26.95
C TRP A 32 -13.14 -4.19 28.48
N LEU A 33 -13.40 -5.35 29.10
CA LEU A 33 -13.35 -5.52 30.56
C LEU A 33 -11.90 -5.47 31.08
N GLU A 34 -10.99 -6.17 30.42
CA GLU A 34 -9.55 -6.13 30.77
C GLU A 34 -8.98 -4.73 30.57
N TYR A 35 -9.36 -4.07 29.48
CA TYR A 35 -8.99 -2.68 29.22
C TYR A 35 -9.37 -1.72 30.36
N LYS A 36 -10.57 -1.90 30.94
CA LYS A 36 -11.05 -1.08 32.06
C LYS A 36 -10.34 -1.33 33.39
N GLN A 37 -9.75 -2.51 33.59
CA GLN A 37 -9.12 -2.89 34.86
C GLN A 37 -7.71 -2.33 35.04
N GLY A 38 -7.13 -1.76 33.98
CA GLY A 38 -5.85 -1.04 34.04
C GLY A 38 -5.04 -1.25 32.76
N THR A 39 -4.68 -0.13 32.11
CA THR A 39 -3.90 -0.08 30.88
C THR A 39 -2.41 -0.17 31.21
N LYS A 40 -1.89 -1.37 31.49
CA LYS A 40 -0.45 -1.55 31.35
C LYS A 40 -0.17 -1.75 29.86
N VAL A 41 0.55 -0.80 29.25
CA VAL A 41 1.06 -0.96 27.89
C VAL A 41 1.97 -2.19 27.91
N LEU A 42 1.54 -3.24 27.21
CA LEU A 42 2.28 -4.48 27.04
C LEU A 42 2.67 -4.59 25.57
N VAL A 43 3.98 -4.63 25.33
CA VAL A 43 4.55 -4.90 24.02
C VAL A 43 5.19 -6.28 24.06
N GLN A 44 4.82 -7.14 23.12
CA GLN A 44 5.53 -8.39 22.85
C GLN A 44 6.03 -8.42 21.41
N TYR A 45 7.07 -9.20 21.18
CA TYR A 45 7.71 -9.32 19.89
C TYR A 45 7.60 -10.76 19.40
N LEU A 46 7.09 -10.96 18.18
CA LEU A 46 6.93 -12.27 17.56
C LEU A 46 7.89 -12.38 16.38
N LEU A 47 8.73 -13.41 16.37
CA LEU A 47 9.70 -13.66 15.31
C LEU A 47 9.18 -14.69 14.31
N LEU A 48 9.25 -14.33 13.04
CA LEU A 48 9.01 -15.17 11.88
C LEU A 48 10.24 -15.15 10.96
N THR A 49 10.59 -16.32 10.45
CA THR A 49 11.66 -16.52 9.46
C THR A 49 11.19 -17.56 8.45
N ARG A 50 11.93 -17.78 7.35
CA ARG A 50 11.62 -18.84 6.39
C ARG A 50 11.52 -20.23 7.04
N LYS A 51 12.20 -20.46 8.17
CA LYS A 51 12.19 -21.73 8.91
C LYS A 51 10.92 -21.94 9.74
N ASN A 52 10.20 -20.87 10.07
CA ASN A 52 9.01 -20.91 10.93
C ASN A 52 7.90 -19.96 10.46
N ALA A 53 7.71 -19.84 9.14
CA ALA A 53 6.85 -18.82 8.52
C ALA A 53 5.37 -18.87 8.97
N ASP A 54 4.88 -20.03 9.43
CA ASP A 54 3.50 -20.23 9.88
C ASP A 54 3.36 -20.39 11.41
N CYS A 55 4.48 -20.35 12.14
CA CYS A 55 4.51 -20.62 13.57
C CYS A 55 5.51 -19.70 14.25
N ALA A 56 5.03 -18.51 14.65
CA ALA A 56 5.89 -17.51 15.27
C ALA A 56 6.49 -18.02 16.58
N SER A 57 7.70 -17.57 16.88
CA SER A 57 8.34 -17.76 18.19
C SER A 57 8.39 -16.42 18.94
N LEU A 58 8.33 -16.45 20.27
CA LEU A 58 8.54 -15.23 21.06
C LEU A 58 9.97 -14.73 20.86
N PHE A 59 10.13 -13.43 20.61
CA PHE A 59 11.42 -12.77 20.51
C PHE A 59 11.77 -12.09 21.84
N THR A 60 12.78 -12.62 22.52
CA THR A 60 13.25 -12.13 23.83
C THR A 60 14.71 -11.68 23.75
N GLN A 61 15.19 -11.06 24.82
CA GLN A 61 16.60 -10.66 24.97
C GLN A 61 17.57 -11.84 24.73
N ASP A 62 17.17 -13.06 25.09
CA ASP A 62 17.98 -14.27 24.93
C ASP A 62 18.23 -14.61 23.45
N CYS A 63 17.30 -14.23 22.55
CA CYS A 63 17.46 -14.37 21.10
C CYS A 63 18.70 -13.61 20.58
N LEU A 64 19.09 -12.52 21.25
CA LEU A 64 20.29 -11.74 20.90
C LEU A 64 21.58 -12.36 21.45
N ASN A 65 21.49 -13.17 22.50
CA ASN A 65 22.65 -13.71 23.21
C ASN A 65 23.08 -15.11 22.74
N HIS A 66 22.39 -15.70 21.76
CA HIS A 66 22.63 -17.05 21.23
C HIS A 66 22.68 -18.16 22.31
N THR A 67 22.15 -17.89 23.50
CA THR A 67 22.13 -18.83 24.62
C THR A 67 20.76 -19.46 24.74
N GLN A 68 20.68 -20.76 24.45
CA GLN A 68 19.56 -21.71 24.59
C GLN A 68 18.70 -22.02 23.36
N GLN A 69 18.17 -23.24 23.38
CA GLN A 69 17.51 -24.05 22.36
C GLN A 69 16.29 -23.43 21.65
N HIS A 70 15.84 -22.23 22.07
CA HIS A 70 14.78 -21.42 21.46
C HIS A 70 15.31 -20.24 20.61
N THR A 71 16.63 -20.11 20.49
CA THR A 71 17.34 -19.09 19.68
C THR A 71 17.55 -19.49 18.22
N ALA A 72 16.98 -20.61 17.76
CA ALA A 72 17.37 -21.25 16.50
C ALA A 72 16.92 -20.53 15.22
N TYR A 73 15.92 -19.65 15.30
CA TYR A 73 15.35 -18.99 14.12
C TYR A 73 15.99 -17.65 13.80
N PHE A 74 16.28 -16.82 14.80
CA PHE A 74 16.87 -15.50 14.56
C PHE A 74 18.27 -15.64 13.99
N ASN A 75 18.50 -15.03 12.83
CA ASN A 75 19.81 -14.99 12.23
C ASN A 75 20.31 -13.54 12.20
N SER A 76 21.29 -13.25 13.06
CA SER A 76 21.93 -11.95 13.12
C SER A 76 22.72 -11.60 11.85
N THR A 77 22.89 -12.47 10.87
CA THR A 77 23.52 -12.07 9.59
C THR A 77 22.52 -11.59 8.54
N LEU A 78 21.22 -11.67 8.81
CA LEU A 78 20.15 -11.29 7.88
C LEU A 78 19.55 -9.94 8.24
N ASN A 79 19.01 -9.24 7.23
CA ASN A 79 18.18 -8.05 7.46
C ASN A 79 16.99 -8.37 8.36
N THR A 80 16.52 -7.37 9.11
CA THR A 80 15.37 -7.52 10.01
C THR A 80 14.28 -6.53 9.61
N ILE A 81 13.11 -7.03 9.22
CA ILE A 81 11.93 -6.21 8.93
C ILE A 81 11.04 -6.21 10.16
N VAL A 82 10.63 -5.03 10.62
CA VAL A 82 9.77 -4.87 11.78
C VAL A 82 8.38 -4.43 11.33
N ILE A 83 7.37 -5.25 11.66
CA ILE A 83 5.97 -4.96 11.34
C ILE A 83 5.29 -4.40 12.58
N ILE A 84 4.69 -3.22 12.46
CA ILE A 84 3.92 -2.58 13.52
C ILE A 84 2.49 -2.38 13.02
N HIS A 85 1.53 -3.05 13.66
CA HIS A 85 0.12 -2.77 13.43
C HIS A 85 -0.30 -1.50 14.16
N GLY A 86 -1.44 -0.92 13.81
CA GLY A 86 -1.96 0.24 14.54
C GLY A 86 -3.34 -0.01 15.15
N TYR A 87 -4.19 1.02 15.12
CA TYR A 87 -5.42 1.11 15.90
C TYR A 87 -6.44 -0.01 15.64
N ARG A 88 -6.92 -0.66 16.72
CA ARG A 88 -7.91 -1.75 16.69
C ARG A 88 -9.13 -1.46 17.56
N ALA A 89 -10.20 -0.99 16.94
CA ALA A 89 -11.42 -0.59 17.63
C ALA A 89 -12.01 -1.65 18.61
N ILE A 90 -11.81 -2.94 18.34
CA ILE A 90 -12.40 -4.04 19.12
C ILE A 90 -11.38 -4.96 19.80
N GLY A 91 -10.08 -4.64 19.79
CA GLY A 91 -9.08 -5.46 20.51
C GLY A 91 -8.72 -6.81 19.88
N SER A 92 -9.12 -7.05 18.62
CA SER A 92 -8.84 -8.29 17.93
C SER A 92 -7.45 -8.33 17.27
N LYS A 93 -6.84 -9.51 17.15
CA LYS A 93 -5.63 -9.73 16.34
C LYS A 93 -5.76 -9.19 14.90
N PRO A 94 -4.70 -8.60 14.32
CA PRO A 94 -4.70 -8.17 12.91
C PRO A 94 -4.52 -9.39 12.00
N SER A 95 -5.56 -9.75 11.25
CA SER A 95 -5.52 -10.91 10.35
C SER A 95 -4.45 -10.78 9.26
N TRP A 96 -4.21 -9.55 8.79
CA TRP A 96 -3.29 -9.26 7.69
C TRP A 96 -1.81 -9.45 8.02
N VAL A 97 -1.41 -9.41 9.30
CA VAL A 97 0.02 -9.45 9.70
C VAL A 97 0.68 -10.75 9.24
N SER A 98 -0.02 -11.87 9.40
CA SER A 98 0.49 -13.18 8.97
C SER A 98 0.76 -13.24 7.47
N GLY A 99 -0.19 -12.76 6.65
CA GLY A 99 -0.04 -12.71 5.20
C GLY A 99 1.09 -11.78 4.76
N LEU A 100 1.26 -10.62 5.40
CA LEU A 100 2.36 -9.70 5.11
C LEU A 100 3.72 -10.32 5.45
N ALA A 101 3.85 -10.93 6.64
CA ALA A 101 5.08 -11.60 7.05
C ALA A 101 5.46 -12.74 6.08
N GLN A 102 4.50 -13.55 5.67
CA GLN A 102 4.71 -14.59 4.67
C GLN A 102 5.14 -14.02 3.32
N ALA A 103 4.48 -12.96 2.84
CA ALA A 103 4.84 -12.31 1.58
C ALA A 103 6.28 -11.78 1.61
N LEU A 104 6.71 -11.16 2.70
CA LEU A 104 8.08 -10.68 2.88
C LEU A 104 9.10 -11.83 2.88
N LEU A 105 8.81 -12.90 3.62
CA LEU A 105 9.69 -14.07 3.70
C LEU A 105 9.79 -14.83 2.37
N GLN A 106 8.76 -14.78 1.53
CA GLN A 106 8.81 -15.32 0.17
C GLN A 106 9.77 -14.53 -0.73
N GLN A 107 9.85 -13.20 -0.56
CA GLN A 107 10.72 -12.35 -1.38
C GLN A 107 12.19 -12.39 -0.93
N GLU A 108 12.46 -12.27 0.37
CA GLU A 108 13.83 -12.17 0.88
C GLU A 108 14.08 -13.11 2.06
N ASP A 109 15.33 -13.54 2.25
CA ASP A 109 15.75 -14.29 3.43
C ASP A 109 16.06 -13.29 4.56
N VAL A 110 15.05 -13.01 5.39
CA VAL A 110 15.10 -11.97 6.42
C VAL A 110 14.51 -12.47 7.73
N ASN A 111 14.84 -11.78 8.82
CA ASN A 111 14.08 -11.88 10.07
C ASN A 111 12.86 -10.95 9.96
N VAL A 112 11.66 -11.45 10.27
CA VAL A 112 10.47 -10.62 10.42
C VAL A 112 10.10 -10.58 11.91
N VAL A 113 10.17 -9.39 12.50
CA VAL A 113 9.77 -9.15 13.90
C VAL A 113 8.46 -8.38 13.91
N VAL A 114 7.41 -9.02 14.39
CA VAL A 114 6.10 -8.40 14.56
C VAL A 114 6.01 -7.81 15.96
N VAL A 115 5.62 -6.55 16.06
CA VAL A 115 5.33 -5.87 17.33
C VAL A 115 3.85 -6.05 17.63
N ASP A 116 3.53 -6.81 18.66
CA ASP A 116 2.19 -6.88 19.22
C ASP A 116 2.08 -5.97 20.44
N TRP A 117 1.28 -4.93 20.28
CA TRP A 117 0.95 -3.97 21.33
C TRP A 117 -0.58 -3.77 21.40
N ILE A 118 -1.35 -4.82 21.08
CA ILE A 118 -2.81 -4.79 20.96
C ILE A 118 -3.51 -4.16 22.18
N TYR A 119 -2.99 -4.36 23.38
CA TYR A 119 -3.52 -3.76 24.61
C TYR A 119 -3.49 -2.23 24.58
N GLY A 120 -2.38 -1.65 24.10
CA GLY A 120 -2.22 -0.21 23.95
C GLY A 120 -2.88 0.36 22.69
N ALA A 121 -3.14 -0.49 21.68
CA ALA A 121 -3.63 -0.10 20.35
C ALA A 121 -5.16 -0.09 20.22
N SER A 122 -5.91 -0.44 21.27
CA SER A 122 -7.32 -0.79 21.15
C SER A 122 -8.29 0.16 21.84
N PHE A 123 -9.56 0.05 21.43
CA PHE A 123 -10.72 0.72 22.01
C PHE A 123 -10.77 2.24 21.84
N ALA A 124 -10.20 3.03 22.75
CA ALA A 124 -10.37 4.49 22.71
C ALA A 124 -9.20 5.16 21.99
N TYR A 125 -9.43 5.66 20.77
CA TYR A 125 -8.38 6.22 19.91
C TYR A 125 -7.51 7.29 20.60
N ASN A 126 -8.11 8.18 21.40
CA ASN A 126 -7.37 9.18 22.16
C ASN A 126 -6.36 8.56 23.14
N LEU A 127 -6.73 7.46 23.80
CA LEU A 127 -5.83 6.73 24.72
C LEU A 127 -4.76 5.96 23.93
N VAL A 128 -5.08 5.49 22.73
CA VAL A 128 -4.08 4.89 21.82
C VAL A 128 -3.02 5.92 21.42
N VAL A 129 -3.44 7.17 21.15
CA VAL A 129 -2.54 8.31 20.90
C VAL A 129 -1.74 8.73 22.15
N GLU A 130 -2.20 8.43 23.36
CA GLU A 130 -1.37 8.63 24.56
C GLU A 130 -0.35 7.50 24.75
N ASN A 131 -0.74 6.26 24.42
CA ASN A 131 0.09 5.07 24.61
C ASN A 131 1.27 4.96 23.65
N TYR A 132 1.18 5.56 22.45
CA TYR A 132 2.20 5.33 21.41
C TYR A 132 3.60 5.78 21.85
N LYS A 133 3.71 6.80 22.70
CA LYS A 133 5.00 7.31 23.20
C LYS A 133 5.72 6.30 24.10
N GLU A 134 4.97 5.54 24.89
CA GLU A 134 5.56 4.47 25.71
C GLU A 134 5.95 3.28 24.83
N VAL A 135 5.09 2.92 23.88
CA VAL A 135 5.35 1.86 22.90
C VAL A 135 6.59 2.17 22.06
N SER A 136 6.75 3.43 21.62
CA SER A 136 7.91 3.86 20.84
C SER A 136 9.20 3.74 21.63
N VAL A 137 9.22 4.13 22.89
CA VAL A 137 10.38 3.96 23.77
C VAL A 137 10.74 2.48 23.88
N GLN A 138 9.78 1.58 24.14
CA GLN A 138 10.06 0.15 24.27
C GLN A 138 10.62 -0.47 22.98
N ILE A 139 10.12 -0.06 21.82
CA ILE A 139 10.60 -0.56 20.53
C ILE A 139 11.98 0.06 20.21
N SER A 140 12.24 1.31 20.62
CA SER A 140 13.55 1.95 20.42
C SER A 140 14.67 1.20 21.16
N VAL A 141 14.35 0.66 22.33
CA VAL A 141 15.29 -0.15 23.11
C VAL A 141 15.61 -1.44 22.36
N LEU A 142 14.62 -2.11 21.78
CA LEU A 142 14.83 -3.30 20.95
C LEU A 142 15.69 -2.98 19.73
N ILE A 143 15.35 -1.91 19.02
CA ILE A 143 16.08 -1.46 17.84
C ILE A 143 17.53 -1.20 18.21
N ASN A 144 17.81 -0.39 19.22
CA ASN A 144 19.18 -0.06 19.62
C ASN A 144 20.01 -1.32 19.91
N GLN A 145 19.39 -2.35 20.50
CA GLN A 145 20.08 -3.64 20.72
C GLN A 145 20.38 -4.39 19.42
N LEU A 146 19.54 -4.26 18.40
CA LEU A 146 19.77 -4.79 17.05
C LEU A 146 20.84 -3.95 16.30
N THR A 147 20.80 -2.62 16.41
CA THR A 147 21.68 -1.69 15.65
C THR A 147 23.11 -1.65 16.16
N VAL A 148 23.35 -1.81 17.48
CA VAL A 148 24.70 -1.84 18.08
C VAL A 148 25.57 -2.98 17.53
N ARG A 149 24.99 -3.94 16.81
CA ARG A 149 25.71 -5.06 16.19
C ARG A 149 26.07 -4.86 14.71
N GLU A 150 26.07 -3.61 14.23
CA GLU A 150 26.47 -3.16 12.89
C GLU A 150 26.14 -4.12 11.74
N LEU A 151 24.99 -3.91 11.06
CA LEU A 151 24.71 -4.21 9.63
C LEU A 151 23.23 -4.58 9.39
N TYR A 152 22.25 -3.72 9.70
CA TYR A 152 20.85 -4.07 9.40
C TYR A 152 20.06 -2.95 8.76
N SER A 153 19.43 -3.30 7.65
CA SER A 153 18.30 -2.56 7.12
C SER A 153 17.11 -2.90 8.01
N ILE A 154 16.81 -2.08 9.00
CA ILE A 154 15.55 -2.18 9.73
C ILE A 154 14.51 -1.44 8.91
N PHE A 155 13.52 -2.19 8.42
CA PHE A 155 12.40 -1.64 7.67
C PHE A 155 11.16 -1.65 8.55
N PHE A 156 10.62 -0.48 8.87
CA PHE A 156 9.35 -0.37 9.58
C PHE A 156 8.21 -0.35 8.59
N LEU A 157 7.29 -1.31 8.71
CA LEU A 157 5.96 -1.24 8.11
C LEU A 157 5.01 -0.73 9.19
N LEU A 158 4.82 0.59 9.22
CA LEU A 158 3.91 1.26 10.14
C LEU A 158 2.53 1.30 9.48
N LEU A 159 1.63 0.45 9.95
CA LEU A 159 0.20 0.67 9.72
C LEU A 159 -0.33 1.43 10.92
N LEU A 160 -0.95 2.57 10.70
CA LEU A 160 -1.83 3.26 11.66
C LEU A 160 -1.21 3.83 12.96
N LEU A 161 0.10 3.77 13.22
CA LEU A 161 0.71 4.53 14.32
C LEU A 161 2.19 4.87 14.11
N PHE A 162 2.59 5.99 14.69
CA PHE A 162 3.87 6.65 14.52
C PHE A 162 4.92 6.19 15.50
N ILE A 163 6.12 5.92 14.99
CA ILE A 163 7.30 5.83 15.86
C ILE A 163 8.53 6.42 15.17
N SER A 164 9.07 7.50 15.76
CA SER A 164 10.36 8.09 15.39
C SER A 164 11.52 7.27 15.98
N PHE A 165 12.50 6.90 15.14
CA PHE A 165 13.70 6.16 15.56
C PHE A 165 14.96 6.70 14.87
N ASN A 166 15.82 7.37 15.62
CA ASN A 166 17.12 7.83 15.11
C ASN A 166 18.21 6.74 15.19
N PRO A 167 19.03 6.53 14.14
CA PRO A 167 18.74 6.59 12.71
C PRO A 167 18.63 5.17 12.14
N LEU A 168 17.44 4.84 11.63
CA LEU A 168 17.20 3.60 10.90
C LEU A 168 17.46 3.76 9.40
N MET A 169 17.57 2.63 8.70
CA MET A 169 17.91 2.61 7.28
C MET A 169 16.75 2.99 6.36
N CYS A 170 15.51 2.57 6.67
CA CYS A 170 14.34 2.93 5.86
C CYS A 170 13.02 2.74 6.62
N ASN A 171 12.12 3.73 6.61
CA ASN A 171 10.77 3.63 7.19
C ASN A 171 9.70 3.67 6.10
N MET A 172 8.65 2.85 6.24
CA MET A 172 7.51 2.82 5.34
C MET A 172 6.20 3.04 6.10
N GLY A 173 5.53 4.13 5.77
CA GLY A 173 4.17 4.41 6.22
C GLY A 173 3.15 3.81 5.26
N LEU A 174 2.32 2.88 5.73
CA LEU A 174 1.17 2.41 4.97
C LEU A 174 -0.07 3.12 5.50
N ASP A 175 -0.51 4.15 4.78
CA ASP A 175 -1.56 5.08 5.12
C ASP A 175 -1.48 5.57 6.59
N PRO A 176 -0.41 6.31 6.96
CA PRO A 176 -0.21 6.77 8.35
C PRO A 176 -1.42 7.54 8.88
N ALA A 177 -1.76 7.39 10.16
CA ALA A 177 -2.99 7.97 10.70
C ALA A 177 -2.99 9.52 10.68
N GLY A 178 -4.08 10.13 10.22
CA GLY A 178 -4.26 11.58 10.19
C GLY A 178 -4.78 12.19 11.50
N PRO A 179 -5.86 11.65 12.10
CA PRO A 179 -6.44 12.23 13.31
C PRO A 179 -5.43 12.33 14.45
N MET A 180 -5.34 13.50 15.08
CA MET A 180 -4.35 13.86 16.14
C MET A 180 -2.89 14.03 15.68
N PHE A 181 -2.54 13.66 14.44
CA PHE A 181 -1.15 13.68 13.97
C PHE A 181 -0.89 14.68 12.83
N LYS A 182 -1.89 14.98 11.99
CA LYS A 182 -1.77 15.94 10.87
C LYS A 182 -1.18 17.30 11.27
N ASN A 183 -1.58 17.82 12.43
CA ASN A 183 -1.13 19.11 12.95
C ASN A 183 -0.14 18.96 14.11
N ALA A 184 0.33 17.73 14.37
CA ALA A 184 1.33 17.47 15.41
C ALA A 184 2.71 17.95 14.94
N ASP A 185 3.59 18.17 15.92
CA ASP A 185 5.00 18.47 15.67
C ASP A 185 5.63 17.32 14.86
N PRO A 186 6.58 17.58 13.94
CA PRO A 186 7.35 16.52 13.27
C PRO A 186 7.91 15.44 14.19
N PHE A 187 8.23 15.77 15.45
CA PHE A 187 8.67 14.81 16.45
C PHE A 187 7.58 13.80 16.88
N ASP A 188 6.31 14.19 16.78
CA ASP A 188 5.15 13.40 17.20
C ASP A 188 4.44 12.72 16.00
N ARG A 189 5.03 12.73 14.79
CA ARG A 189 4.50 12.09 13.57
C ARG A 189 5.64 11.54 12.70
N LEU A 190 5.29 10.87 11.60
CA LEU A 190 6.25 10.39 10.61
C LEU A 190 6.79 11.61 9.88
N ASP A 191 8.11 11.65 9.76
CA ASP A 191 8.83 12.73 9.13
C ASP A 191 10.07 12.18 8.39
N PRO A 192 10.52 12.83 7.30
CA PRO A 192 11.75 12.44 6.61
C PRO A 192 12.97 12.34 7.53
N SER A 193 13.00 13.07 8.66
CA SER A 193 14.10 13.00 9.62
C SER A 193 14.15 11.71 10.46
N ASP A 194 13.13 10.85 10.40
CA ASP A 194 13.03 9.62 11.21
C ASP A 194 13.91 8.47 10.70
N ALA A 195 14.44 8.53 9.49
CA ALA A 195 15.33 7.51 8.93
C ALA A 195 16.18 8.07 7.79
N MET A 196 17.17 7.31 7.34
CA MET A 196 17.94 7.68 6.14
C MET A 196 17.07 7.83 4.90
N PHE A 197 15.94 7.11 4.86
CA PHE A 197 14.94 7.23 3.82
C PHE A 197 13.55 6.87 4.39
N VAL A 198 12.52 7.58 3.95
CA VAL A 198 11.15 7.42 4.44
C VAL A 198 10.23 7.46 3.24
N GLU A 199 9.38 6.46 3.10
CA GLU A 199 8.33 6.43 2.11
C GLU A 199 6.98 6.34 2.80
N ALA A 200 5.97 6.93 2.18
CA ALA A 200 4.59 6.77 2.62
C ALA A 200 3.68 6.47 1.44
N ILE A 201 2.73 5.58 1.66
CA ILE A 201 1.61 5.33 0.77
C ILE A 201 0.37 5.96 1.40
N HIS A 202 -0.34 6.79 0.63
CA HIS A 202 -1.58 7.43 1.03
C HIS A 202 -2.74 6.85 0.23
N THR A 203 -3.78 6.38 0.92
CA THR A 203 -4.98 5.79 0.33
C THR A 203 -6.28 6.18 1.02
N ASP A 204 -6.26 6.93 2.12
CA ASP A 204 -7.47 7.43 2.81
C ASP A 204 -7.24 8.81 3.48
N SER A 205 -6.57 9.73 2.78
CA SER A 205 -6.15 11.05 3.26
C SER A 205 -7.29 12.02 3.62
N ASP A 206 -8.53 11.72 3.27
CA ASP A 206 -9.72 12.52 3.62
C ASP A 206 -10.50 11.98 4.83
N TYR A 207 -10.12 10.80 5.36
CA TYR A 207 -10.71 10.22 6.57
C TYR A 207 -9.65 9.76 7.59
N PHE A 208 -9.19 8.51 7.54
CA PHE A 208 -8.29 7.94 8.57
C PHE A 208 -6.81 8.24 8.31
N GLY A 209 -6.40 8.35 7.05
CA GLY A 209 -5.03 8.62 6.64
C GLY A 209 -4.63 10.09 6.83
N ILE A 210 -3.32 10.33 6.95
CA ILE A 210 -2.74 11.67 7.05
C ILE A 210 -2.72 12.30 5.66
N SER A 211 -3.18 13.55 5.58
CA SER A 211 -3.35 14.25 4.31
C SER A 211 -2.14 15.09 3.90
N ILE A 212 -1.08 15.10 4.70
CA ILE A 212 0.15 15.84 4.43
C ILE A 212 1.26 14.85 4.07
N PRO A 213 2.21 15.24 3.20
CA PRO A 213 3.44 14.48 3.00
C PRO A 213 4.19 14.27 4.32
N VAL A 214 4.71 13.07 4.51
CA VAL A 214 5.44 12.63 5.70
C VAL A 214 6.71 11.84 5.37
N GLY A 215 6.89 11.44 4.11
CA GLY A 215 8.09 10.77 3.64
C GLY A 215 9.00 11.69 2.83
N HIS A 216 10.18 11.18 2.49
CA HIS A 216 10.99 11.73 1.41
C HIS A 216 10.23 11.60 0.07
N VAL A 217 9.51 10.50 -0.10
CA VAL A 217 8.61 10.22 -1.23
C VAL A 217 7.26 9.75 -0.71
N ASP A 218 6.19 10.39 -1.18
CA ASP A 218 4.81 10.11 -0.76
C ASP A 218 3.99 9.70 -1.99
N PHE A 219 3.56 8.43 -2.02
CA PHE A 219 2.75 7.83 -3.06
C PHE A 219 1.25 8.03 -2.77
N PHE A 220 0.57 8.86 -3.55
CA PHE A 220 -0.86 9.09 -3.47
C PHE A 220 -1.59 8.24 -4.53
N LEU A 221 -2.05 7.04 -4.15
CA LEU A 221 -2.75 6.15 -5.08
C LEU A 221 -4.16 6.65 -5.34
N ASN A 222 -4.52 6.77 -6.62
CA ASN A 222 -5.81 7.34 -7.03
C ASN A 222 -6.08 8.72 -6.41
N GLY A 223 -5.02 9.49 -6.13
CA GLY A 223 -5.09 10.79 -5.45
C GLY A 223 -5.02 10.73 -3.92
N GLY A 224 -4.94 9.53 -3.36
CA GLY A 224 -4.80 9.27 -1.92
C GLY A 224 -6.10 9.37 -1.13
N MET A 225 -7.25 9.42 -1.78
CA MET A 225 -8.59 9.49 -1.17
C MET A 225 -9.36 8.22 -1.55
N ASP A 226 -10.45 8.32 -2.32
CA ASP A 226 -11.27 7.17 -2.70
C ASP A 226 -10.52 6.18 -3.64
N GLN A 227 -10.44 4.91 -3.24
CA GLN A 227 -9.76 3.86 -3.98
C GLN A 227 -10.72 3.07 -4.88
N THR A 228 -10.24 2.65 -6.05
CA THR A 228 -11.04 1.87 -7.00
C THR A 228 -11.50 0.54 -6.37
N GLY A 229 -12.79 0.22 -6.52
CA GLY A 229 -13.41 -0.95 -5.89
C GLY A 229 -13.87 -0.76 -4.45
N CYS A 230 -13.50 0.34 -3.78
CA CYS A 230 -13.99 0.67 -2.44
C CYS A 230 -15.32 1.44 -2.52
N ALA A 231 -16.42 0.75 -2.89
CA ALA A 231 -17.72 1.40 -3.07
C ALA A 231 -18.53 1.56 -1.78
N ARG A 232 -19.03 2.77 -1.51
CA ARG A 232 -19.91 3.08 -0.36
C ARG A 232 -21.13 2.17 -0.20
N SER A 233 -21.68 1.66 -1.30
CA SER A 233 -22.85 0.77 -1.31
C SER A 233 -22.53 -0.71 -1.13
N ARG A 234 -21.27 -1.13 -1.33
CA ARG A 234 -20.84 -2.54 -1.27
C ARG A 234 -20.42 -2.98 0.14
N PHE A 235 -20.07 -2.05 1.02
CA PHE A 235 -19.71 -2.39 2.39
C PHE A 235 -20.91 -2.27 3.33
N ALA A 236 -21.19 -3.35 4.07
CA ALA A 236 -22.35 -3.47 4.94
C ALA A 236 -22.32 -2.55 6.18
N SER A 237 -21.20 -1.89 6.47
CA SER A 237 -21.05 -0.97 7.61
C SER A 237 -20.78 0.46 7.14
N MET A 238 -21.25 1.44 7.92
CA MET A 238 -21.03 2.87 7.69
C MET A 238 -19.55 3.26 7.50
N TYR A 239 -18.63 2.44 8.02
CA TYR A 239 -17.17 2.64 7.94
C TYR A 239 -16.48 1.69 6.96
N GLY A 240 -17.18 0.78 6.30
CA GLY A 240 -16.52 -0.27 5.54
C GLY A 240 -15.83 0.22 4.26
N TYR A 241 -16.33 1.31 3.64
CA TYR A 241 -15.61 1.96 2.52
C TYR A 241 -14.33 2.63 3.02
N VAL A 242 -14.40 3.41 4.10
CA VAL A 242 -13.24 4.06 4.72
C VAL A 242 -12.18 3.03 5.11
N ILE A 243 -12.59 1.90 5.72
CA ILE A 243 -11.67 0.80 6.05
C ILE A 243 -11.08 0.18 4.78
N CYS A 244 -11.84 0.07 3.69
CA CYS A 244 -11.33 -0.43 2.41
C CYS A 244 -10.27 0.49 1.81
N ASP A 245 -10.53 1.79 1.79
CA ASP A 245 -9.62 2.83 1.31
C ASP A 245 -8.34 2.81 2.14
N HIS A 246 -8.49 2.84 3.46
CA HIS A 246 -7.40 2.79 4.41
C HIS A 246 -6.52 1.53 4.28
N MET A 247 -7.15 0.35 4.12
CA MET A 247 -6.42 -0.92 3.96
C MET A 247 -5.81 -1.10 2.55
N ARG A 248 -6.14 -0.24 1.58
CA ARG A 248 -5.62 -0.35 0.20
C ARG A 248 -4.11 -0.22 0.16
N ALA A 249 -3.51 0.65 0.98
CA ALA A 249 -2.06 0.81 1.09
C ALA A 249 -1.36 -0.54 1.33
N LEU A 250 -1.87 -1.33 2.29
CA LEU A 250 -1.35 -2.65 2.59
C LEU A 250 -1.54 -3.64 1.45
N HIS A 251 -2.74 -3.70 0.86
CA HIS A 251 -3.02 -4.64 -0.23
C HIS A 251 -2.16 -4.36 -1.46
N VAL A 252 -1.97 -3.09 -1.81
CA VAL A 252 -1.11 -2.70 -2.93
C VAL A 252 0.35 -3.00 -2.61
N TYR A 253 0.83 -2.71 -1.40
CA TYR A 253 2.19 -3.08 -0.98
C TYR A 253 2.43 -4.60 -1.07
N MET A 254 1.52 -5.41 -0.54
CA MET A 254 1.62 -6.87 -0.62
C MET A 254 1.58 -7.38 -2.07
N SER A 255 0.76 -6.77 -2.93
CA SER A 255 0.71 -7.09 -4.37
C SER A 255 2.03 -6.74 -5.06
N ALA A 256 2.60 -5.57 -4.74
CA ALA A 256 3.87 -5.10 -5.28
C ALA A 256 5.04 -6.03 -4.93
N LEU A 257 5.04 -6.62 -3.72
CA LEU A 257 6.03 -7.62 -3.32
C LEU A 257 6.06 -8.82 -4.26
N ASN A 258 4.92 -9.24 -4.82
CA ASN A 258 4.86 -10.38 -5.74
C ASN A 258 5.50 -10.09 -7.12
N GLY A 259 5.74 -8.82 -7.45
CA GLY A 259 6.46 -8.44 -8.67
C GLY A 259 5.74 -8.74 -9.98
N THR A 260 4.42 -9.01 -9.95
CA THR A 260 3.64 -9.36 -11.16
C THR A 260 3.47 -8.20 -12.12
N CYS A 261 3.61 -6.95 -11.65
CA CYS A 261 3.68 -5.77 -12.49
C CYS A 261 4.44 -4.64 -11.78
N ALA A 262 4.96 -3.70 -12.57
CA ALA A 262 5.61 -2.50 -12.06
C ALA A 262 4.55 -1.43 -11.74
N LEU A 263 4.41 -1.10 -10.46
CA LEU A 263 3.64 0.06 -10.03
C LEU A 263 4.54 1.28 -10.10
N THR A 264 4.25 2.15 -11.07
CA THR A 264 5.06 3.34 -11.35
C THR A 264 4.30 4.59 -10.94
N GLY A 265 4.95 5.36 -10.07
CA GLY A 265 4.53 6.68 -9.68
C GLY A 265 5.12 7.80 -10.53
N ILE A 266 4.32 8.83 -10.80
CA ILE A 266 4.71 10.04 -11.55
C ILE A 266 4.75 11.24 -10.58
N PRO A 267 5.92 11.90 -10.43
CA PRO A 267 6.05 13.10 -9.62
C PRO A 267 5.19 14.23 -10.18
N CYS A 268 4.43 14.89 -9.33
CA CYS A 268 3.57 15.98 -9.75
C CYS A 268 3.26 16.93 -8.59
N SER A 269 2.90 18.18 -8.90
CA SER A 269 2.60 19.17 -7.85
C SER A 269 1.26 18.88 -7.16
N SER A 270 0.27 18.42 -7.92
CA SER A 270 -1.06 18.02 -7.45
C SER A 270 -1.61 16.83 -8.24
N TYR A 271 -2.65 16.20 -7.69
CA TYR A 271 -3.34 15.10 -8.36
C TYR A 271 -4.08 15.58 -9.62
N GLU A 272 -4.61 16.80 -9.61
CA GLU A 272 -5.28 17.42 -10.75
C GLU A 272 -4.31 17.64 -11.91
N GLU A 273 -3.12 18.17 -11.65
CA GLU A 273 -2.10 18.34 -12.70
C GLU A 273 -1.63 17.00 -13.27
N PHE A 274 -1.59 15.96 -12.42
CA PHE A 274 -1.29 14.60 -12.85
C PHE A 274 -2.38 14.06 -13.76
N LEU A 275 -3.65 14.20 -13.38
CA LEU A 275 -4.79 13.81 -14.20
C LEU A 275 -4.89 14.63 -15.49
N ASP A 276 -4.44 15.87 -15.51
CA ASP A 276 -4.37 16.72 -16.71
C ASP A 276 -3.16 16.42 -17.61
N GLY A 277 -2.28 15.48 -17.22
CA GLY A 277 -1.09 15.13 -17.99
C GLY A 277 -0.06 16.26 -18.08
N ARG A 278 0.02 17.14 -17.08
CA ARG A 278 0.95 18.28 -17.06
C ARG A 278 2.34 17.93 -16.52
N CYS A 279 2.49 16.74 -15.93
CA CYS A 279 3.71 16.31 -15.24
C CYS A 279 4.62 15.37 -16.06
N LEU A 280 4.61 15.52 -17.39
CA LEU A 280 5.29 14.60 -18.32
C LEU A 280 6.73 15.02 -18.68
N PHE A 281 7.26 16.09 -18.08
CA PHE A 281 8.43 16.79 -18.64
C PHE A 281 9.80 16.24 -18.22
N TYR A 282 9.92 15.51 -17.12
CA TYR A 282 11.12 14.76 -16.74
C TYR A 282 10.70 13.61 -15.83
N ILE A 283 10.51 12.40 -16.39
CA ILE A 283 9.98 11.29 -15.61
C ILE A 283 11.08 10.70 -14.71
N CYS A 284 11.18 11.18 -13.48
CA CYS A 284 11.71 10.37 -12.39
C CYS A 284 10.63 9.34 -12.04
N VAL A 285 10.75 8.12 -12.56
CA VAL A 285 9.86 7.02 -12.23
C VAL A 285 10.21 6.49 -10.85
N PHE A 286 9.22 6.41 -9.96
CA PHE A 286 9.35 5.73 -8.68
C PHE A 286 8.66 4.36 -8.74
N PHE A 287 9.40 3.30 -8.45
CA PHE A 287 8.88 1.92 -8.44
C PHE A 287 8.46 1.52 -7.03
N MET A 288 7.24 0.98 -6.88
CA MET A 288 6.93 0.13 -5.73
C MET A 288 7.27 -1.33 -6.07
N PRO A 289 7.98 -2.10 -5.22
CA PRO A 289 8.15 -1.93 -3.77
C PRO A 289 9.46 -1.28 -3.27
N GLY A 290 9.27 -0.43 -2.26
CA GLY A 290 10.23 0.41 -1.54
C GLY A 290 11.25 -0.25 -0.61
N LEU A 291 11.97 -1.27 -1.06
CA LEU A 291 13.28 -1.52 -0.44
C LEU A 291 14.26 -0.54 -1.06
N LEU A 292 15.09 0.17 -0.27
CA LEU A 292 16.07 1.14 -0.79
C LEU A 292 16.93 0.60 -1.96
N LYS A 293 17.14 -0.73 -2.02
CA LYS A 293 17.83 -1.40 -3.13
C LYS A 293 17.01 -1.50 -4.42
N ASN A 294 15.68 -1.53 -4.32
CA ASN A 294 14.72 -1.74 -5.41
C ASN A 294 13.87 -0.51 -5.73
N SER A 295 13.89 0.55 -4.91
CA SER A 295 13.11 1.78 -5.15
C SER A 295 13.60 2.57 -6.37
N GLY A 296 14.80 2.28 -6.87
CA GLY A 296 15.40 2.97 -8.02
C GLY A 296 15.84 4.40 -7.72
N ILE A 297 15.78 4.83 -6.45
CA ILE A 297 16.07 6.20 -6.03
C ILE A 297 17.58 6.37 -5.89
N THR A 298 18.22 6.88 -6.93
CA THR A 298 19.64 7.27 -6.94
C THR A 298 19.85 8.78 -6.75
N VAL A 299 18.81 9.50 -6.34
CA VAL A 299 18.82 10.97 -6.27
C VAL A 299 19.55 11.44 -5.01
N SER A 300 20.57 12.30 -5.19
CA SER A 300 21.32 12.92 -4.10
C SER A 300 21.41 14.44 -4.35
N PRO A 301 20.94 15.30 -3.42
CA PRO A 301 20.32 14.96 -2.13
C PRO A 301 18.93 14.34 -2.28
N LEU A 302 18.50 13.56 -1.28
CA LEU A 302 17.15 13.01 -1.25
C LEU A 302 16.08 14.13 -1.23
N PRO A 303 14.94 13.94 -1.91
CA PRO A 303 13.83 14.88 -1.82
C PRO A 303 13.26 14.89 -0.41
N LYS A 304 12.73 16.03 0.04
CA LYS A 304 12.16 16.12 1.38
C LYS A 304 10.70 15.67 1.45
N HIS A 305 9.88 15.93 0.43
CA HIS A 305 8.45 15.63 0.41
C HIS A 305 7.98 15.53 -1.06
N GLU A 306 8.57 14.62 -1.83
CA GLU A 306 8.20 14.45 -3.24
C GLU A 306 6.83 13.77 -3.32
N LYS A 307 5.86 14.45 -3.93
CA LYS A 307 4.53 13.87 -4.16
C LYS A 307 4.51 13.12 -5.46
N VAL A 308 4.12 11.85 -5.37
CA VAL A 308 4.11 10.93 -6.49
C VAL A 308 2.71 10.35 -6.63
N TYR A 309 2.15 10.39 -7.85
CA TYR A 309 0.81 9.92 -8.12
C TYR A 309 0.81 8.72 -9.05
N LEU A 310 -0.08 7.78 -8.79
CA LEU A 310 -0.36 6.66 -9.68
C LEU A 310 -1.83 6.26 -9.58
N LEU A 311 -2.32 5.61 -10.63
CA LEU A 311 -3.66 5.04 -10.69
C LEU A 311 -3.53 3.54 -10.46
N THR A 312 -4.52 2.93 -9.83
CA THR A 312 -4.61 1.49 -9.62
C THR A 312 -5.98 0.96 -9.98
N THR A 313 -6.03 -0.31 -10.41
CA THR A 313 -7.29 -1.01 -10.66
C THR A 313 -7.93 -1.48 -9.35
N SER A 314 -9.18 -1.92 -9.41
CA SER A 314 -9.95 -2.27 -8.22
C SER A 314 -9.50 -3.57 -7.54
N GLU A 315 -8.78 -4.43 -8.26
CA GLU A 315 -8.47 -5.80 -7.84
C GLU A 315 -6.99 -6.14 -8.08
N THR A 316 -6.46 -7.11 -7.32
CA THR A 316 -5.08 -7.59 -7.48
C THR A 316 -4.86 -8.09 -8.91
N PRO A 317 -3.74 -7.75 -9.58
CA PRO A 317 -2.52 -7.17 -9.00
C PRO A 317 -2.48 -5.63 -8.88
N PHE A 318 -3.62 -4.93 -9.01
CA PHE A 318 -3.79 -3.46 -8.91
C PHE A 318 -3.07 -2.64 -9.99
N CYS A 319 -2.52 -3.32 -11.00
CA CYS A 319 -1.77 -2.69 -12.07
C CYS A 319 -2.67 -1.81 -12.93
N ALA A 320 -2.20 -0.62 -13.26
CA ALA A 320 -2.80 0.22 -14.28
C ALA A 320 -1.69 0.82 -15.15
N HIS A 321 -1.91 0.79 -16.46
CA HIS A 321 -1.15 1.53 -17.44
C HIS A 321 -1.72 2.95 -17.54
N HIS A 322 -0.87 3.96 -17.40
CA HIS A 322 -1.28 5.35 -17.50
C HIS A 322 -1.37 5.77 -18.95
N ILE A 323 -2.60 5.80 -19.47
CA ILE A 323 -2.91 6.23 -20.82
C ILE A 323 -3.28 7.72 -20.79
N LEU A 324 -2.52 8.52 -21.54
CA LEU A 324 -2.82 9.92 -21.81
C LEU A 324 -3.75 10.01 -23.03
N ILE A 325 -4.94 10.55 -22.81
CA ILE A 325 -5.88 10.97 -23.85
C ILE A 325 -5.65 12.46 -24.10
N GLU A 326 -5.42 12.84 -25.34
CA GLU A 326 -5.39 14.23 -25.80
C GLU A 326 -6.48 14.44 -26.86
N LEU A 327 -7.36 15.42 -26.64
CA LEU A 327 -8.39 15.80 -27.60
C LEU A 327 -8.20 17.24 -28.04
N LYS A 328 -8.29 17.49 -29.34
CA LYS A 328 -8.44 18.83 -29.88
C LYS A 328 -9.85 19.00 -30.42
N VAL A 329 -10.58 19.96 -29.87
CA VAL A 329 -11.98 20.24 -30.20
C VAL A 329 -12.10 21.60 -30.86
N ASN A 330 -13.00 21.71 -31.83
CA ASN A 330 -13.38 23.00 -32.38
C ASN A 330 -14.03 23.85 -31.30
N ARG A 331 -13.93 25.18 -31.46
CA ARG A 331 -14.51 26.14 -30.53
C ARG A 331 -15.98 25.83 -30.27
N LEU A 332 -16.32 25.67 -28.99
CA LEU A 332 -17.68 25.37 -28.54
C LEU A 332 -18.43 26.66 -28.23
N GLU A 333 -19.71 26.71 -28.58
CA GLU A 333 -20.61 27.81 -28.17
C GLU A 333 -21.11 27.63 -26.73
N LYS A 334 -21.21 26.38 -26.28
CA LYS A 334 -21.68 25.99 -24.95
C LYS A 334 -20.81 24.88 -24.38
N THR A 335 -20.75 24.78 -23.06
CA THR A 335 -20.06 23.66 -22.40
C THR A 335 -20.62 22.30 -22.85
N ALA A 336 -19.76 21.29 -22.87
CA ALA A 336 -20.12 19.91 -23.20
C ALA A 336 -19.62 18.93 -22.15
N GLU A 337 -20.17 17.73 -22.14
CA GLU A 337 -19.68 16.62 -21.32
C GLU A 337 -19.60 15.38 -22.20
N VAL A 338 -18.39 14.84 -22.32
CA VAL A 338 -18.07 13.74 -23.23
C VAL A 338 -17.51 12.60 -22.40
N GLN A 339 -18.10 11.43 -22.54
CA GLN A 339 -17.59 10.19 -21.99
C GLN A 339 -16.67 9.55 -23.03
N VAL A 340 -15.46 9.22 -22.61
CA VAL A 340 -14.49 8.41 -23.35
C VAL A 340 -14.49 7.02 -22.74
N ASN A 341 -14.60 5.97 -23.54
CA ASN A 341 -14.44 4.58 -23.10
C ASN A 341 -13.31 3.93 -23.89
N LEU A 342 -12.33 3.35 -23.22
CA LEU A 342 -11.31 2.50 -23.82
C LEU A 342 -11.65 1.05 -23.58
N ILE A 343 -11.59 0.24 -24.64
CA ILE A 343 -11.91 -1.18 -24.59
C ILE A 343 -10.67 -1.95 -25.04
N SER A 344 -10.36 -3.02 -24.32
CA SER A 344 -9.26 -3.93 -24.63
C SER A 344 -9.75 -5.21 -25.28
N MET A 345 -8.85 -5.91 -25.98
CA MET A 345 -9.12 -7.19 -26.66
C MET A 345 -9.69 -8.29 -25.74
N ASN A 346 -9.41 -8.21 -24.43
CA ASN A 346 -9.93 -9.12 -23.41
C ASN A 346 -11.31 -8.69 -22.84
N GLY A 347 -11.90 -7.61 -23.37
CA GLY A 347 -13.14 -7.00 -22.90
C GLY A 347 -12.99 -6.08 -21.69
N ALA A 348 -11.76 -5.75 -21.26
CA ALA A 348 -11.59 -4.80 -20.17
C ALA A 348 -11.94 -3.37 -20.64
N GLU A 349 -12.78 -2.69 -19.87
CA GLU A 349 -13.27 -1.34 -20.21
C GLU A 349 -12.79 -0.30 -19.20
N THR A 350 -12.58 0.93 -19.64
CA THR A 350 -12.25 2.06 -18.77
C THR A 350 -12.91 3.34 -19.27
N GLU A 351 -13.80 3.88 -18.44
CA GLU A 351 -14.56 5.07 -18.75
C GLU A 351 -13.99 6.32 -18.07
N LYS A 352 -13.99 7.45 -18.79
CA LYS A 352 -13.63 8.78 -18.27
C LYS A 352 -14.56 9.84 -18.82
N ASN A 353 -15.16 10.62 -17.93
CA ASN A 353 -15.95 11.79 -18.30
C ASN A 353 -15.07 13.04 -18.35
N LEU A 354 -15.17 13.79 -19.44
CA LEU A 354 -14.47 15.04 -19.68
C LEU A 354 -15.48 16.17 -19.86
N ARG A 355 -15.24 17.26 -19.13
CA ARG A 355 -16.05 18.47 -19.25
C ARG A 355 -15.34 19.47 -20.15
N LEU A 356 -15.93 19.74 -21.31
CA LEU A 356 -15.37 20.69 -22.29
C LEU A 356 -15.94 22.09 -22.04
N GLN A 357 -15.04 23.06 -21.93
CA GLN A 357 -15.31 24.49 -21.79
C GLN A 357 -15.32 25.20 -23.15
N THR A 358 -15.74 26.47 -23.16
CA THR A 358 -15.87 27.26 -24.40
C THR A 358 -14.59 28.00 -24.81
N ASP A 359 -13.65 28.15 -23.88
CA ASP A 359 -12.39 28.88 -23.99
C ASP A 359 -11.17 27.96 -24.15
N GLU A 360 -11.35 26.65 -23.98
CA GLU A 360 -10.31 25.64 -24.17
C GLU A 360 -10.59 24.79 -25.40
N MET A 361 -9.56 24.58 -26.22
CA MET A 361 -9.62 23.77 -27.44
C MET A 361 -8.82 22.46 -27.33
N ILE A 362 -7.90 22.36 -26.37
CA ILE A 362 -7.08 21.16 -26.17
C ILE A 362 -7.34 20.66 -24.75
N TYR A 363 -7.69 19.38 -24.65
CA TYR A 363 -7.97 18.71 -23.39
C TYR A 363 -7.05 17.52 -23.25
N LYS A 364 -6.50 17.33 -22.06
CA LYS A 364 -5.66 16.20 -21.72
C LYS A 364 -6.23 15.50 -20.50
N ALA A 365 -6.17 14.17 -20.50
CA ALA A 365 -6.62 13.37 -19.39
C ALA A 365 -5.79 12.10 -19.27
N VAL A 366 -5.27 11.84 -18.08
CA VAL A 366 -4.63 10.57 -17.72
C VAL A 366 -5.67 9.63 -17.14
N ILE A 367 -5.69 8.41 -17.64
CA ILE A 367 -6.55 7.33 -17.16
C ILE A 367 -5.71 6.08 -16.89
N GLY A 368 -6.12 5.30 -15.88
CA GLY A 368 -5.49 4.03 -15.55
C GLY A 368 -6.27 2.92 -16.24
N HIS A 369 -5.65 2.22 -17.18
CA HIS A 369 -6.25 1.09 -17.88
C HIS A 369 -5.54 -0.22 -17.48
N PRO A 370 -6.25 -1.34 -17.27
CA PRO A 370 -5.61 -2.60 -16.85
C PRO A 370 -4.62 -3.19 -17.88
N GLU A 371 -4.73 -2.81 -19.15
CA GLU A 371 -3.86 -3.30 -20.22
C GLU A 371 -3.01 -2.17 -20.82
N CYS A 372 -1.88 -2.54 -21.42
CA CYS A 372 -1.04 -1.61 -22.18
C CYS A 372 -1.80 -1.01 -23.36
N LEU A 373 -1.30 0.13 -23.89
CA LEU A 373 -1.82 0.74 -25.10
C LEU A 373 -1.91 -0.25 -26.28
N CYS A 374 -0.97 -1.19 -26.35
CA CYS A 374 -0.88 -2.22 -27.38
C CYS A 374 -2.08 -3.18 -27.47
N LYS A 375 -2.84 -3.34 -26.39
CA LYS A 375 -3.95 -4.30 -26.29
C LYS A 375 -5.32 -3.62 -26.29
N ILE A 376 -5.35 -2.29 -26.37
CA ILE A 376 -6.57 -1.50 -26.48
C ILE A 376 -7.07 -1.64 -27.92
N ASP A 377 -8.26 -2.22 -28.09
CA ASP A 377 -8.84 -2.52 -29.40
C ASP A 377 -9.63 -1.35 -29.99
N SER A 378 -10.23 -0.53 -29.15
CA SER A 378 -11.16 0.49 -29.59
C SER A 378 -11.33 1.62 -28.59
N ILE A 379 -11.75 2.76 -29.12
CA ILE A 379 -12.13 3.95 -28.37
C ILE A 379 -13.56 4.33 -28.72
N GLN A 380 -14.37 4.63 -27.70
CA GLN A 380 -15.73 5.12 -27.87
C GLN A 380 -15.88 6.50 -27.25
N LEU A 381 -16.62 7.37 -27.95
CA LEU A 381 -16.94 8.71 -27.51
C LEU A 381 -18.46 8.90 -27.47
N LYS A 382 -18.97 9.43 -26.36
CA LYS A 382 -20.39 9.70 -26.19
C LYS A 382 -20.61 11.09 -25.61
N ASN A 383 -21.35 11.94 -26.32
CA ASN A 383 -21.82 13.21 -25.75
C ASN A 383 -22.97 12.92 -24.77
N ILE A 384 -22.66 12.98 -23.47
CA ILE A 384 -23.58 12.74 -22.35
C ILE A 384 -24.23 14.02 -21.83
N GLY A 385 -24.03 15.16 -22.51
CA GLY A 385 -24.64 16.44 -22.19
C GLY A 385 -26.17 16.42 -22.27
N ALA A 386 -26.85 15.97 -21.21
CA ALA A 386 -28.31 15.83 -21.17
C ALA A 386 -29.07 17.15 -20.99
N ARG A 387 -28.40 18.24 -20.61
CA ARG A 387 -29.05 19.53 -20.31
C ARG A 387 -29.25 20.37 -21.60
N PHE A 388 -30.40 21.03 -21.74
CA PHE A 388 -30.74 21.85 -22.92
C PHE A 388 -29.75 23.00 -23.22
N TYR A 389 -29.00 23.46 -22.21
CA TYR A 389 -27.98 24.49 -22.37
C TYR A 389 -26.57 23.96 -22.72
N ARG A 390 -26.40 22.65 -22.95
CA ARG A 390 -25.11 22.06 -23.36
C ARG A 390 -25.02 21.87 -24.86
N GLN A 391 -23.80 21.87 -25.39
CA GLN A 391 -23.52 21.68 -26.82
C GLN A 391 -24.11 20.34 -27.30
N GLY A 392 -24.82 20.37 -28.44
CA GLY A 392 -25.42 19.17 -29.04
C GLY A 392 -24.45 18.40 -29.93
N ASN A 393 -23.85 19.10 -30.90
CA ASN A 393 -22.89 18.54 -31.85
C ASN A 393 -21.49 19.05 -31.51
N ILE A 394 -20.54 18.13 -31.45
CA ILE A 394 -19.14 18.40 -31.11
C ILE A 394 -18.28 17.86 -32.23
N HIS A 395 -17.38 18.70 -32.74
CA HIS A 395 -16.39 18.33 -33.73
C HIS A 395 -15.01 18.31 -33.08
N PHE A 396 -14.35 17.16 -33.11
CA PHE A 396 -12.96 17.02 -32.74
C PHE A 396 -12.10 17.03 -33.99
N GLU A 397 -11.07 17.88 -33.99
CA GLU A 397 -10.03 17.84 -35.01
C GLU A 397 -9.28 16.51 -34.90
N TYR A 398 -8.92 16.12 -33.68
CA TYR A 398 -8.34 14.81 -33.40
C TYR A 398 -8.58 14.36 -31.96
N ILE A 399 -8.45 13.05 -31.77
CA ILE A 399 -8.21 12.40 -30.48
C ILE A 399 -6.94 11.56 -30.61
N CYS A 400 -6.05 11.66 -29.65
CA CYS A 400 -4.82 10.87 -29.59
C CYS A 400 -4.75 10.14 -28.25
N ILE A 401 -4.34 8.88 -28.25
CA ILE A 401 -4.01 8.14 -27.03
C ILE A 401 -2.54 7.70 -27.04
N SER A 402 -1.89 7.79 -25.89
CA SER A 402 -0.48 7.40 -25.71
C SER A 402 -0.24 6.86 -24.31
N GLU A 403 0.79 6.06 -24.12
CA GLU A 403 1.17 5.54 -22.80
C GLU A 403 2.32 6.38 -22.23
N ILE A 404 2.12 6.94 -21.03
CA ILE A 404 3.04 7.95 -20.46
C ILE A 404 4.46 7.41 -20.28
N LEU A 405 4.59 6.14 -19.89
CA LEU A 405 5.89 5.51 -19.62
C LEU A 405 6.56 4.96 -20.88
N ASN A 406 5.87 4.97 -22.02
CA ASN A 406 6.38 4.47 -23.30
C ASN A 406 6.46 5.59 -24.35
N MET A 407 7.19 6.67 -24.03
CA MET A 407 7.34 7.85 -24.91
C MET A 407 8.03 7.61 -26.26
N ARG A 408 8.56 6.40 -26.52
CA ARG A 408 9.09 6.04 -27.84
C ARG A 408 8.00 5.59 -28.81
N GLY A 409 6.82 5.23 -28.30
CA GLY A 409 5.66 4.90 -29.12
C GLY A 409 5.03 6.17 -29.71
N SER A 410 4.69 6.14 -30.99
CA SER A 410 3.84 7.17 -31.59
C SER A 410 2.43 7.10 -30.98
N PRO A 411 1.80 8.25 -30.66
CA PRO A 411 0.41 8.25 -30.21
C PRO A 411 -0.51 7.67 -31.29
N LEU A 412 -1.58 7.00 -30.86
CA LEU A 412 -2.64 6.54 -31.75
C LEU A 412 -3.67 7.63 -31.90
N CYS A 413 -3.72 8.23 -33.10
CA CYS A 413 -4.57 9.38 -33.37
C CYS A 413 -5.68 9.03 -34.36
N VAL A 414 -6.86 9.58 -34.12
CA VAL A 414 -8.01 9.55 -35.03
C VAL A 414 -8.45 10.98 -35.27
N GLU A 415 -8.60 11.35 -36.54
CA GLU A 415 -8.90 12.72 -36.95
C GLU A 415 -10.37 12.87 -37.37
N ASN A 416 -10.85 14.12 -37.38
CA ASN A 416 -12.13 14.53 -37.97
C ASN A 416 -13.35 13.80 -37.41
N ILE A 417 -13.54 13.85 -36.09
CA ILE A 417 -14.59 13.11 -35.39
C ILE A 417 -15.79 14.02 -35.13
N ASN A 418 -16.98 13.55 -35.50
CA ASN A 418 -18.23 14.24 -35.23
C ASN A 418 -19.08 13.40 -34.29
N ILE A 419 -19.42 13.95 -33.12
CA ILE A 419 -20.35 13.30 -32.19
C ILE A 419 -21.59 14.18 -31.97
N GLY A 420 -22.75 13.55 -32.08
CA GLY A 420 -24.05 14.13 -31.73
C GLY A 420 -24.48 13.70 -30.32
N ARG A 421 -25.47 14.38 -29.77
CA ARG A 421 -26.02 14.04 -28.44
C ARG A 421 -26.56 12.61 -28.41
N GLY A 422 -26.12 11.83 -27.43
CA GLY A 422 -26.62 10.46 -27.19
C GLY A 422 -26.25 9.42 -28.25
N THR A 423 -25.62 9.82 -29.36
CA THR A 423 -25.14 8.90 -30.40
C THR A 423 -23.68 8.58 -30.10
N PRO A 424 -23.35 7.34 -29.68
CA PRO A 424 -21.96 6.96 -29.48
C PRO A 424 -21.24 6.91 -30.84
N TRP A 425 -19.99 7.36 -30.84
CA TRP A 425 -19.04 7.14 -31.91
C TRP A 425 -18.01 6.13 -31.43
N SER A 426 -17.55 5.25 -32.32
CA SER A 426 -16.54 4.24 -32.01
C SER A 426 -15.51 4.18 -33.12
N TYR A 427 -14.28 3.83 -32.74
CA TYR A 427 -13.21 3.56 -33.68
C TYR A 427 -12.38 2.39 -33.18
N ASP A 428 -12.15 1.43 -34.06
CA ASP A 428 -11.32 0.27 -33.78
C ASP A 428 -9.89 0.57 -34.23
N PHE A 429 -8.94 0.44 -33.32
CA PHE A 429 -7.53 0.57 -33.63
C PHE A 429 -7.08 -0.66 -34.42
N VAL A 430 -6.44 -0.43 -35.58
CA VAL A 430 -5.73 -1.50 -36.28
C VAL A 430 -4.56 -1.92 -35.40
N GLN A 431 -4.40 -3.24 -35.19
CA GLN A 431 -3.38 -3.81 -34.30
C GLN A 431 -2.04 -3.08 -34.44
N VAL A 432 -1.62 -2.45 -33.35
CA VAL A 432 -0.44 -1.59 -33.27
C VAL A 432 0.81 -2.41 -32.93
N CYS A 433 0.66 -3.72 -32.75
CA CYS A 433 1.73 -4.65 -32.39
C CYS A 433 1.81 -5.84 -33.35
#